data_AF-A0A937GR42-F1
#
_entry.id   AF-A0A937GR42-F1
#
_cell.length_a   1.000
_cell.length_b   1.000
_cell.length_c   1.000
_cell.angle_alpha   90.00
_cell.angle_beta   90.00
_cell.angle_gamma   90.00
#
_symmetry.space_group_name_H-M   'P 1'
#
loop_
_entity.id
_entity.type
_entity.pdbx_description
1 polymer ?
#
loop_
_entity_poly.entity_id
_entity_poly.type
_entity_poly.pdbx_seq_one_letter_code
_entity_poly.pdbx_strand_id
1 'polypeptide(L)'
;MEHLKNENGKCPFGYGEVKQSAGAGTGNRDWWPNQLKLNILRQHSSLSNPNEAEFDYAEAFGQLDLEAVKKDLHDLMTDSQDWWPADYGHYGPFFIRMAWHAAGTYRTTDGRGGAGAGQLRFAPLNSWPDNANLDKARLLLWPIKQKYGKKLSWADLMVLTGNMALESMGFKTFGFAGGRADVWEPEEDVYWGAETEWLGDKRYTVDRELENPLAAVQMGLIYVNPEGPNGNPDPVAAAKDIRETFARMAMNDEETVALIAG
;
A
#
# COMPACT_ATOMS: atom_id res chain seq x y z
N MET A 1 -43.29 4.63 0.49
CA MET A 1 -41.97 4.69 -0.17
C MET A 1 -40.94 4.76 0.94
N GLU A 2 -40.39 3.60 1.30
CA GLU A 2 -39.30 3.51 2.27
C GLU A 2 -38.04 4.13 1.67
N HIS A 3 -37.52 5.15 2.34
CA HIS A 3 -36.22 5.70 2.05
C HIS A 3 -35.15 4.74 2.59
N LEU A 4 -34.45 4.07 1.69
CA LEU A 4 -33.19 3.38 1.97
C LEU A 4 -32.20 4.40 2.55
N LYS A 5 -32.01 4.38 3.87
CA LYS A 5 -30.91 5.07 4.53
C LYS A 5 -29.64 4.24 4.30
N ASN A 6 -28.67 4.83 3.61
CA ASN A 6 -27.32 4.28 3.56
C ASN A 6 -26.66 4.53 4.93
N GLU A 7 -26.35 3.48 5.68
CA GLU A 7 -25.76 3.54 7.03
C GLU A 7 -24.22 3.45 7.04
N ASN A 8 -23.57 3.23 5.89
CA ASN A 8 -22.13 3.05 5.82
C ASN A 8 -21.39 4.40 5.85
N GLY A 9 -20.85 4.77 7.02
CA GLY A 9 -19.86 5.86 7.13
C GLY A 9 -20.00 6.82 8.32
N LYS A 10 -20.93 6.62 9.25
CA LYS A 10 -21.07 7.51 10.43
C LYS A 10 -20.33 6.95 11.65
N CYS A 11 -19.50 7.79 12.29
CA CYS A 11 -18.82 7.48 13.55
C CYS A 11 -19.86 7.25 14.67
N PRO A 12 -19.93 6.05 15.28
CA PRO A 12 -21.02 5.68 16.19
C PRO A 12 -20.76 5.94 17.68
N PHE A 13 -19.65 6.59 18.08
CA PHE A 13 -19.34 6.85 19.49
C PHE A 13 -19.53 8.31 19.92
N GLY A 14 -20.39 8.51 20.93
CA GLY A 14 -20.52 9.75 21.69
C GLY A 14 -20.09 9.57 23.13
N TYR A 15 -18.96 10.15 23.52
CA TYR A 15 -18.58 10.43 24.91
C TYR A 15 -17.82 11.76 24.96
N GLY A 16 -18.42 12.79 25.58
CA GLY A 16 -17.92 14.16 25.71
C GLY A 16 -18.36 15.08 24.55
N GLU A 17 -19.13 16.13 24.83
CA GLU A 17 -19.79 16.95 23.78
C GLU A 17 -18.81 17.73 22.88
N VAL A 18 -18.35 17.07 21.83
CA VAL A 18 -18.06 17.67 20.54
C VAL A 18 -19.08 17.07 19.56
N LYS A 19 -20.18 17.80 19.27
CA LYS A 19 -21.30 17.27 18.47
C LYS A 19 -20.91 16.88 17.04
N GLN A 20 -19.84 17.46 16.51
CA GLN A 20 -19.23 17.18 15.20
C GLN A 20 -17.74 17.53 15.29
N SER A 21 -16.85 16.69 14.78
CA SER A 21 -15.43 17.05 14.63
C SER A 21 -15.26 18.22 13.66
N ALA A 22 -14.15 18.96 13.75
CA ALA A 22 -13.86 20.02 12.79
C ALA A 22 -13.81 19.44 11.36
N GLY A 23 -14.64 19.99 10.47
CA GLY A 23 -14.79 19.48 9.10
C GLY A 23 -15.84 18.38 8.91
N ALA A 24 -16.51 17.92 9.97
CA ALA A 24 -17.65 17.01 9.86
C ALA A 24 -18.98 17.75 9.60
N GLY A 25 -19.96 17.02 9.06
CA GLY A 25 -21.26 17.55 8.63
C GLY A 25 -21.43 17.53 7.11
N THR A 26 -22.64 17.89 6.64
CA THR A 26 -22.94 17.92 5.21
C THR A 26 -22.09 18.98 4.50
N GLY A 27 -21.28 18.57 3.53
CA GLY A 27 -20.46 19.44 2.70
C GLY A 27 -21.01 19.61 1.28
N ASN A 28 -20.34 20.43 0.47
CA ASN A 28 -20.76 20.68 -0.93
C ASN A 28 -20.89 19.39 -1.76
N ARG A 29 -20.04 18.39 -1.52
CA ARG A 29 -20.05 17.14 -2.29
C ARG A 29 -21.23 16.23 -1.96
N ASP A 30 -21.87 16.40 -0.80
CA ASP A 30 -23.11 15.68 -0.50
C ASP A 30 -24.27 16.24 -1.33
N TRP A 31 -24.26 17.56 -1.61
CA TRP A 31 -25.27 18.24 -2.44
C TRP A 31 -24.99 18.10 -3.93
N TRP A 32 -23.72 18.15 -4.34
CA TRP A 32 -23.28 18.08 -5.73
C TRP A 32 -22.22 16.98 -5.92
N PRO A 33 -22.61 15.69 -5.86
CA PRO A 33 -21.67 14.56 -5.90
C PRO A 33 -20.87 14.48 -7.21
N ASN A 34 -21.42 14.99 -8.31
CA ASN A 34 -20.80 15.00 -9.63
C ASN A 34 -20.05 16.30 -9.95
N GLN A 35 -19.88 17.20 -8.97
CA GLN A 35 -19.10 18.42 -9.18
C GLN A 35 -17.62 18.09 -9.44
N LEU A 36 -17.01 18.78 -10.39
CA LEU A 36 -15.58 18.63 -10.71
C LEU A 36 -14.72 18.82 -9.45
N LYS A 37 -13.81 17.87 -9.23
CA LYS A 37 -12.89 17.85 -8.10
C LYS A 37 -11.61 18.62 -8.42
N LEU A 38 -11.31 19.64 -7.62
CA LEU A 38 -10.04 20.40 -7.69
C LEU A 38 -9.08 20.09 -6.53
N ASN A 39 -9.48 19.26 -5.56
CA ASN A 39 -8.63 18.84 -4.44
C ASN A 39 -7.37 18.11 -4.91
N ILE A 40 -7.48 17.30 -5.97
CA ILE A 40 -6.35 16.56 -6.56
C ILE A 40 -5.21 17.47 -7.02
N LEU A 41 -5.48 18.75 -7.33
CA LEU A 41 -4.49 19.75 -7.75
C LEU A 41 -3.81 20.46 -6.57
N ARG A 42 -4.18 20.12 -5.33
CA ARG A 42 -3.71 20.78 -4.10
C ARG A 42 -3.11 19.78 -3.10
N GLN A 43 -3.00 18.51 -3.49
CA GLN A 43 -2.34 17.48 -2.69
C GLN A 43 -0.83 17.71 -2.63
N HIS A 44 -0.22 17.18 -1.58
CA HIS A 44 1.22 17.20 -1.31
C HIS A 44 1.79 18.62 -1.35
N SER A 45 1.02 19.57 -0.80
CA SER A 45 1.43 20.96 -0.66
C SER A 45 2.65 21.08 0.26
N SER A 46 3.48 22.10 0.04
CA SER A 46 4.57 22.42 0.97
C SER A 46 4.06 22.75 2.39
N LEU A 47 2.79 23.15 2.53
CA LEU A 47 2.17 23.44 3.83
C LEU A 47 1.85 22.19 4.66
N SER A 48 1.70 21.01 4.03
CA SER A 48 1.49 19.73 4.72
C SER A 48 2.81 18.99 4.97
N ASN A 49 3.91 19.43 4.34
CA ASN A 49 5.24 18.86 4.49
C ASN A 49 5.95 19.41 5.75
N PRO A 50 6.31 18.57 6.73
CA PRO A 50 6.98 18.99 7.96
C PRO A 50 8.48 19.26 7.80
N ASN A 51 9.07 18.93 6.65
CA ASN A 51 10.49 19.23 6.39
C ASN A 51 10.70 20.72 6.13
N GLU A 52 11.95 21.17 6.25
CA GLU A 52 12.32 22.53 5.86
C GLU A 52 12.09 22.74 4.35
N ALA A 53 11.82 23.98 3.92
CA ALA A 53 11.46 24.27 2.53
C ALA A 53 12.58 23.89 1.54
N GLU A 54 13.83 23.95 1.99
CA GLU A 54 15.04 23.64 1.23
C GLU A 54 15.48 22.17 1.37
N PHE A 55 14.70 21.30 2.03
CA PHE A 55 15.08 19.90 2.21
C PHE A 55 15.10 19.13 0.88
N ASP A 56 16.28 18.62 0.52
CA ASP A 56 16.49 17.72 -0.61
C ASP A 56 16.70 16.28 -0.12
N TYR A 57 15.75 15.39 -0.45
CA TYR A 57 15.84 13.99 -0.07
C TYR A 57 16.97 13.24 -0.78
N ALA A 58 17.26 13.55 -2.04
CA ALA A 58 18.32 12.87 -2.78
C ALA A 58 19.70 13.19 -2.17
N GLU A 59 19.92 14.45 -1.78
CA GLU A 59 21.13 14.84 -1.04
C GLU A 59 21.19 14.15 0.33
N ALA A 60 20.09 14.18 1.09
CA ALA A 60 20.02 13.57 2.42
C ALA A 60 20.28 12.06 2.38
N PHE A 61 19.71 11.36 1.40
CA PHE A 61 19.92 9.93 1.16
C PHE A 61 21.35 9.64 0.70
N GLY A 62 21.96 10.51 -0.13
CA GLY A 62 23.35 10.38 -0.54
C GLY A 62 24.37 10.47 0.62
N GLN A 63 23.97 11.05 1.75
CA GLN A 63 24.77 11.13 2.98
C GLN A 63 24.40 10.05 4.02
N LEU A 64 23.54 9.10 3.67
CA LEU A 64 23.12 8.01 4.55
C LEU A 64 24.21 6.93 4.58
N ASP A 65 24.56 6.45 5.79
CA ASP A 65 25.37 5.25 5.93
C ASP A 65 24.50 4.02 5.61
N LEU A 66 24.39 3.71 4.31
CA LEU A 66 23.52 2.66 3.82
C LEU A 66 23.97 1.26 4.31
N GLU A 67 25.26 1.04 4.50
CA GLU A 67 25.76 -0.23 5.02
C GLU A 67 25.37 -0.43 6.48
N ALA A 68 25.39 0.64 7.30
CA ALA A 68 24.83 0.58 8.65
C ALA A 68 23.32 0.28 8.63
N VAL A 69 22.54 0.90 7.72
CA VAL A 69 21.09 0.64 7.59
C VAL A 69 20.85 -0.83 7.24
N LYS A 70 21.57 -1.37 6.26
CA LYS A 70 21.46 -2.78 5.86
C LYS A 70 21.80 -3.73 7.01
N LYS A 71 22.85 -3.41 7.78
CA LYS A 71 23.23 -4.18 8.97
C LYS A 71 22.12 -4.17 10.02
N ASP A 72 21.59 -3.00 10.36
CA ASP A 72 20.49 -2.87 11.32
C ASP A 72 19.24 -3.63 10.86
N LEU A 73 18.92 -3.57 9.57
CA LEU A 73 17.81 -4.32 8.98
C LEU A 73 18.04 -5.82 9.09
N HIS A 74 19.26 -6.29 8.80
CA HIS A 74 19.64 -7.69 8.94
C HIS A 74 19.54 -8.16 10.40
N ASP A 75 20.00 -7.35 11.37
CA ASP A 75 19.90 -7.69 12.80
C ASP A 75 18.42 -7.76 13.24
N LEU A 76 17.59 -6.81 12.79
CA LEU A 76 16.15 -6.78 13.08
C LEU A 76 15.42 -8.05 12.60
N MET A 77 15.88 -8.68 11.52
CA MET A 77 15.24 -9.87 10.97
C MET A 77 15.00 -10.97 12.01
N THR A 78 15.91 -11.11 12.98
CA THR A 78 15.85 -12.15 14.02
C THR A 78 15.62 -11.58 15.43
N ASP A 79 15.41 -10.27 15.56
CA ASP A 79 15.13 -9.60 16.83
C ASP A 79 13.62 -9.64 17.17
N SER A 80 13.14 -10.83 17.49
CA SER A 80 11.72 -11.08 17.79
C SER A 80 11.21 -10.20 18.93
N GLN A 81 10.00 -9.67 18.78
CA GLN A 81 9.36 -8.76 19.71
C GLN A 81 8.16 -9.46 20.36
N ASP A 82 7.98 -9.37 21.67
CA ASP A 82 6.92 -10.09 22.38
C ASP A 82 5.50 -9.70 21.92
N TRP A 83 5.30 -8.46 21.49
CA TRP A 83 4.00 -7.95 21.01
C TRP A 83 3.66 -8.41 19.59
N TRP A 84 4.63 -8.90 18.84
CA TRP A 84 4.43 -9.53 17.53
C TRP A 84 5.56 -10.52 17.25
N PRO A 85 5.53 -11.73 17.86
CA PRO A 85 6.64 -12.67 17.76
C PRO A 85 6.94 -13.07 16.31
N ALA A 86 8.23 -13.23 15.99
CA ALA A 86 8.65 -13.63 14.66
C ALA A 86 8.33 -15.11 14.41
N ASP A 87 7.55 -15.38 13.36
CA ASP A 87 7.37 -16.75 12.88
C ASP A 87 8.73 -17.38 12.54
N TYR A 88 8.95 -18.59 13.03
CA TYR A 88 10.23 -19.30 12.90
C TYR A 88 11.46 -18.52 13.44
N GLY A 89 11.25 -17.50 14.27
CA GLY A 89 12.32 -16.64 14.78
C GLY A 89 12.89 -15.68 13.73
N HIS A 90 12.22 -15.46 12.60
CA HIS A 90 12.70 -14.57 11.54
C HIS A 90 11.56 -13.82 10.83
N TYR A 91 11.57 -12.48 10.84
CA TYR A 91 10.57 -11.63 10.18
C TYR A 91 10.69 -11.53 8.65
N GLY A 92 11.58 -12.32 8.04
CA GLY A 92 12.00 -12.15 6.65
C GLY A 92 10.81 -12.29 5.69
N PRO A 93 10.06 -13.40 5.74
CA PRO A 93 8.86 -13.59 4.91
C PRO A 93 7.82 -12.48 5.11
N PHE A 94 7.68 -11.98 6.34
CA PHE A 94 6.73 -10.92 6.66
C PHE A 94 7.12 -9.58 6.02
N PHE A 95 8.41 -9.24 6.03
CA PHE A 95 8.91 -8.04 5.36
C PHE A 95 8.93 -8.15 3.83
N ILE A 96 9.15 -9.35 3.27
CA ILE A 96 9.00 -9.60 1.84
C ILE A 96 7.55 -9.30 1.43
N ARG A 97 6.56 -9.84 2.16
CA ARG A 97 5.15 -9.52 1.92
C ARG A 97 4.88 -8.02 2.02
N MET A 98 5.41 -7.33 3.03
CA MET A 98 5.21 -5.88 3.15
C MET A 98 5.76 -5.11 1.94
N ALA A 99 6.98 -5.42 1.50
CA ALA A 99 7.59 -4.77 0.33
C ALA A 99 6.82 -5.09 -0.96
N TRP A 100 6.40 -6.35 -1.13
CA TRP A 100 5.55 -6.79 -2.23
C TRP A 100 4.23 -6.01 -2.26
N HIS A 101 3.51 -5.91 -1.14
CA HIS A 101 2.24 -5.17 -1.06
C HIS A 101 2.42 -3.65 -1.24
N ALA A 102 3.56 -3.09 -0.81
CA ALA A 102 3.87 -1.70 -1.07
C ALA A 102 4.03 -1.43 -2.57
N ALA A 103 4.74 -2.30 -3.30
CA ALA A 103 5.00 -2.15 -4.73
C ALA A 103 3.85 -2.63 -5.62
N GLY A 104 3.10 -3.63 -5.17
CA GLY A 104 2.13 -4.38 -5.96
C GLY A 104 0.79 -3.68 -6.18
N THR A 105 0.65 -2.41 -5.80
CA THR A 105 -0.53 -1.61 -6.15
C THR A 105 -0.38 -0.88 -7.49
N TYR A 106 0.80 -0.96 -8.11
CA TYR A 106 1.14 -0.29 -9.35
C TYR A 106 0.25 -0.75 -10.51
N ARG A 107 -0.02 0.14 -11.47
CA ARG A 107 -0.73 -0.20 -12.70
C ARG A 107 -0.24 0.61 -13.88
N THR A 108 -0.04 -0.08 -15.00
CA THR A 108 0.49 0.49 -16.25
C THR A 108 -0.48 1.42 -16.96
N THR A 109 -1.78 1.22 -16.74
CA THR A 109 -2.86 1.93 -17.45
C THR A 109 -2.90 3.43 -17.16
N ASP A 110 -2.53 3.84 -15.96
CA ASP A 110 -2.49 5.25 -15.54
C ASP A 110 -1.21 5.62 -14.76
N GLY A 111 -0.32 4.67 -14.52
CA GLY A 111 0.96 4.86 -13.83
C GLY A 111 0.82 5.06 -12.32
N ARG A 112 -0.36 4.83 -11.73
CA ARG A 112 -0.64 5.06 -10.31
C ARG A 112 -0.32 3.86 -9.44
N GLY A 113 -0.28 4.09 -8.12
CA GLY A 113 0.08 3.09 -7.13
C GLY A 113 1.59 2.82 -7.08
N GLY A 114 1.95 1.70 -6.48
CA GLY A 114 3.33 1.30 -6.23
C GLY A 114 3.94 1.92 -4.97
N ALA A 115 5.19 1.57 -4.71
CA ALA A 115 5.87 1.93 -3.45
C ALA A 115 6.46 3.35 -3.45
N GLY A 116 6.40 4.07 -4.58
CA GLY A 116 7.17 5.30 -4.84
C GLY A 116 6.93 6.44 -3.86
N ALA A 117 5.71 6.54 -3.30
CA ALA A 117 5.33 7.58 -2.35
C ALA A 117 5.17 7.06 -0.91
N GLY A 118 5.40 5.76 -0.66
CA GLY A 118 5.21 5.16 0.66
C GLY A 118 3.76 5.14 1.16
N GLN A 119 2.78 5.12 0.24
CA GLN A 119 1.35 5.22 0.53
C GLN A 119 0.80 4.09 1.41
N LEU A 120 1.49 2.95 1.53
CA LEU A 120 1.10 1.84 2.41
C LEU A 120 0.93 2.29 3.89
N ARG A 121 1.52 3.43 4.29
CA ARG A 121 1.34 4.02 5.63
C ARG A 121 0.06 4.84 5.81
N PHE A 122 -0.60 5.23 4.72
CA PHE A 122 -1.80 6.06 4.72
C PHE A 122 -3.04 5.29 4.29
N ALA A 123 -4.21 5.87 4.57
CA ALA A 123 -5.47 5.36 4.02
C ALA A 123 -5.49 5.54 2.48
N PRO A 124 -6.19 4.68 1.74
CA PRO A 124 -6.90 3.49 2.23
C PRO A 124 -5.96 2.28 2.43
N LEU A 125 -4.75 2.29 1.85
CA LEU A 125 -3.87 1.12 1.77
C LEU A 125 -3.50 0.54 3.13
N ASN A 126 -3.29 1.39 4.13
CA ASN A 126 -2.95 0.95 5.49
C ASN A 126 -4.05 0.10 6.16
N SER A 127 -5.25 0.08 5.59
CA SER A 127 -6.46 -0.56 6.13
C SER A 127 -7.14 -1.49 5.13
N TRP A 128 -6.54 -1.72 3.96
CA TRP A 128 -7.03 -2.73 3.02
C TRP A 128 -7.01 -4.13 3.66
N PRO A 129 -8.03 -4.99 3.39
CA PRO A 129 -8.05 -6.35 3.90
C PRO A 129 -6.77 -7.14 3.57
N ASP A 130 -6.26 -7.01 2.35
CA ASP A 130 -5.06 -7.72 1.91
C ASP A 130 -3.78 -7.21 2.58
N ASN A 131 -3.82 -6.01 3.18
CA ASN A 131 -2.72 -5.44 3.96
C ASN A 131 -2.83 -5.73 5.46
N ALA A 132 -3.69 -6.67 5.86
CA ALA A 132 -3.85 -7.08 7.25
C ALA A 132 -2.50 -7.39 7.91
N ASN A 133 -2.34 -6.88 9.13
CA ASN A 133 -1.14 -6.95 9.97
C ASN A 133 0.09 -6.20 9.43
N LEU A 134 0.10 -5.64 8.21
CA LEU A 134 1.25 -4.89 7.72
C LEU A 134 1.48 -3.56 8.48
N ASP A 135 0.51 -3.11 9.26
CA ASP A 135 0.70 -2.10 10.30
C ASP A 135 1.79 -2.50 11.30
N LYS A 136 1.85 -3.78 11.68
CA LYS A 136 2.86 -4.33 12.59
C LYS A 136 4.23 -4.42 11.92
N ALA A 137 4.27 -4.81 10.63
CA ALA A 137 5.52 -4.80 9.85
C ALA A 137 6.14 -3.39 9.81
N ARG A 138 5.32 -2.36 9.56
CA ARG A 138 5.79 -0.96 9.58
C ARG A 138 6.19 -0.52 10.98
N LEU A 139 5.50 -0.97 12.02
CA LEU A 139 5.85 -0.64 13.41
C LEU A 139 7.18 -1.27 13.83
N LEU A 140 7.49 -2.50 13.42
CA LEU A 140 8.80 -3.14 13.65
C LEU A 140 9.96 -2.32 13.04
N LEU A 141 9.72 -1.60 11.95
CA LEU A 141 10.71 -0.76 11.28
C LEU A 141 10.85 0.64 11.89
N TRP A 142 9.96 1.04 12.80
CA TRP A 142 10.00 2.36 13.42
C TRP A 142 11.33 2.69 14.10
N PRO A 143 11.97 1.80 14.90
CA PRO A 143 13.26 2.10 15.52
C PRO A 143 14.36 2.43 14.50
N ILE A 144 14.36 1.74 13.34
CA ILE A 144 15.30 2.02 12.24
C ILE A 144 14.98 3.38 11.62
N LYS A 145 13.71 3.66 11.30
CA LYS A 145 13.30 4.98 10.80
C LYS A 145 13.66 6.10 11.77
N GLN A 146 13.50 5.87 13.07
CA GLN A 146 13.82 6.83 14.12
C GLN A 146 15.34 7.10 14.18
N LYS A 147 16.17 6.05 14.08
CA LYS A 147 17.64 6.15 14.08
C LYS A 147 18.17 6.94 12.88
N TYR A 148 17.64 6.70 11.68
CA TYR A 148 18.14 7.30 10.44
C TYR A 148 17.41 8.59 10.02
N GLY A 149 16.28 8.90 10.66
CA GLY A 149 15.58 10.18 10.53
C GLY A 149 15.20 10.50 9.08
N LYS A 150 15.30 11.78 8.70
CA LYS A 150 14.91 12.28 7.37
C LYS A 150 15.82 11.82 6.22
N LYS A 151 16.99 11.24 6.50
CA LYS A 151 17.90 10.70 5.49
C LYS A 151 17.41 9.38 4.87
N LEU A 152 16.44 8.72 5.48
CA LEU A 152 15.83 7.49 5.00
C LEU A 152 14.32 7.65 5.02
N SER A 153 13.68 7.68 3.85
CA SER A 153 12.22 7.77 3.74
C SER A 153 11.56 6.45 4.15
N TRP A 154 10.28 6.50 4.52
CA TRP A 154 9.48 5.29 4.67
C TRP A 154 9.31 4.54 3.35
N ALA A 155 9.16 5.28 2.25
CA ALA A 155 9.03 4.72 0.91
C ALA A 155 10.23 3.83 0.53
N ASP A 156 11.46 4.31 0.74
CA ASP A 156 12.67 3.50 0.51
C ASP A 156 12.85 2.42 1.56
N LEU A 157 12.63 2.73 2.84
CA LEU A 157 12.81 1.78 3.94
C LEU A 157 11.96 0.52 3.73
N MET A 158 10.67 0.65 3.41
CA MET A 158 9.80 -0.52 3.24
C MET A 158 10.29 -1.47 2.14
N VAL A 159 10.78 -0.93 1.01
CA VAL A 159 11.27 -1.74 -0.11
C VAL A 159 12.67 -2.30 0.19
N LEU A 160 13.56 -1.49 0.78
CA LEU A 160 14.89 -1.94 1.18
C LEU A 160 14.81 -3.10 2.18
N THR A 161 13.89 -3.04 3.14
CA THR A 161 13.68 -4.12 4.11
C THR A 161 13.32 -5.44 3.41
N GLY A 162 12.46 -5.41 2.39
CA GLY A 162 12.13 -6.62 1.61
C GLY A 162 13.34 -7.20 0.89
N ASN A 163 14.17 -6.33 0.29
CA ASN A 163 15.44 -6.75 -0.32
C ASN A 163 16.38 -7.38 0.70
N MET A 164 16.54 -6.75 1.88
CA MET A 164 17.41 -7.26 2.94
C MET A 164 16.90 -8.58 3.53
N ALA A 165 15.58 -8.77 3.59
CA ALA A 165 14.98 -10.03 4.01
C ALA A 165 15.30 -11.18 3.04
N LEU A 166 15.26 -10.93 1.73
CA LEU A 166 15.69 -11.91 0.73
C LEU A 166 17.18 -12.26 0.90
N GLU A 167 18.03 -11.24 1.05
CA GLU A 167 19.47 -11.45 1.21
C GLU A 167 19.83 -12.19 2.52
N SER A 168 19.17 -11.87 3.63
CA SER A 168 19.40 -12.53 4.92
C SER A 168 19.00 -14.01 4.89
N MET A 169 18.08 -14.38 3.99
CA MET A 169 17.63 -15.76 3.77
C MET A 169 18.37 -16.46 2.61
N GLY A 170 19.47 -15.88 2.13
CA GLY A 170 20.36 -16.51 1.16
C GLY A 170 20.02 -16.26 -0.31
N PHE A 171 19.04 -15.42 -0.61
CA PHE A 171 18.72 -15.01 -1.97
C PHE A 171 19.48 -13.73 -2.34
N LYS A 172 20.44 -13.82 -3.28
CA LYS A 172 21.16 -12.65 -3.76
C LYS A 172 20.29 -11.84 -4.70
N THR A 173 19.88 -10.64 -4.27
CA THR A 173 19.11 -9.71 -5.11
C THR A 173 19.97 -9.11 -6.23
N PHE A 174 19.31 -8.59 -7.27
CA PHE A 174 20.01 -7.91 -8.37
C PHE A 174 20.64 -6.58 -7.93
N GLY A 175 19.99 -5.89 -6.99
CA GLY A 175 20.43 -4.61 -6.45
C GLY A 175 19.27 -3.83 -5.83
N PHE A 176 19.57 -2.62 -5.36
CA PHE A 176 18.59 -1.69 -4.80
C PHE A 176 18.93 -0.26 -5.22
N ALA A 177 17.90 0.53 -5.53
CA ALA A 177 18.01 1.96 -5.74
C ALA A 177 17.04 2.70 -4.81
N GLY A 178 17.58 3.63 -4.01
CA GLY A 178 16.80 4.59 -3.23
C GLY A 178 16.46 5.84 -4.02
N GLY A 179 15.83 6.82 -3.36
CA GLY A 179 15.44 8.10 -3.94
C GLY A 179 13.93 8.37 -3.91
N ARG A 180 13.14 7.50 -3.27
CA ARG A 180 11.70 7.72 -3.08
C ARG A 180 11.47 8.70 -1.94
N ALA A 181 11.09 9.94 -2.23
CA ALA A 181 10.74 10.91 -1.19
C ALA A 181 9.38 10.56 -0.55
N ASP A 182 9.26 10.72 0.77
CA ASP A 182 7.98 10.55 1.45
C ASP A 182 7.00 11.67 1.09
N VAL A 183 5.73 11.32 0.95
CA VAL A 183 4.59 12.27 0.91
C VAL A 183 3.90 12.35 2.27
N TRP A 184 3.06 13.36 2.50
CA TRP A 184 2.56 13.69 3.85
C TRP A 184 1.04 13.61 4.01
N GLU A 185 0.36 13.17 2.97
CA GLU A 185 -1.10 12.98 2.94
C GLU A 185 -1.43 11.81 1.99
N PRO A 186 -2.58 11.14 2.18
CA PRO A 186 -3.01 10.08 1.27
C PRO A 186 -3.25 10.60 -0.15
N GLU A 187 -3.00 9.77 -1.14
CA GLU A 187 -3.39 10.04 -2.53
C GLU A 187 -4.90 9.83 -2.73
N GLU A 188 -5.62 10.92 -2.98
CA GLU A 188 -7.06 10.96 -3.31
C GLU A 188 -7.32 10.99 -4.83
N ASP A 189 -6.28 11.01 -5.65
CA ASP A 189 -6.34 11.05 -7.10
C ASP A 189 -6.21 9.65 -7.75
N VAL A 190 -6.21 8.59 -6.94
CA VAL A 190 -6.24 7.20 -7.41
C VAL A 190 -7.66 6.64 -7.41
N TYR A 191 -8.10 6.12 -8.56
CA TYR A 191 -9.36 5.39 -8.68
C TYR A 191 -9.13 3.89 -8.42
N TRP A 192 -9.45 3.45 -7.20
CA TRP A 192 -9.32 2.04 -6.79
C TRP A 192 -10.51 1.16 -7.19
N GLY A 193 -11.59 1.76 -7.68
CA GLY A 193 -12.87 1.12 -8.01
C GLY A 193 -14.05 1.89 -7.42
N ALA A 194 -15.27 1.56 -7.88
CA ALA A 194 -16.51 2.21 -7.45
C ALA A 194 -17.25 1.43 -6.35
N GLU A 195 -16.70 0.30 -5.88
CA GLU A 195 -17.32 -0.51 -4.84
C GLU A 195 -17.43 0.23 -3.51
N THR A 196 -18.53 -0.04 -2.80
CA THR A 196 -18.82 0.53 -1.47
C THR A 196 -18.55 -0.46 -0.34
N GLU A 197 -18.05 -1.64 -0.66
CA GLU A 197 -17.76 -2.73 0.27
C GLU A 197 -16.39 -3.34 -0.02
N TRP A 198 -15.66 -3.68 1.04
CA TRP A 198 -14.40 -4.40 0.89
C TRP A 198 -14.63 -5.77 0.28
N LEU A 199 -13.69 -6.20 -0.56
CA LEU A 199 -13.74 -7.45 -1.32
C LEU A 199 -14.89 -7.56 -2.34
N GLY A 200 -15.63 -6.47 -2.58
CA GLY A 200 -16.59 -6.39 -3.68
C GLY A 200 -15.91 -6.42 -5.05
N ASP A 201 -16.63 -6.91 -6.06
CA ASP A 201 -16.15 -7.18 -7.42
C ASP A 201 -17.00 -6.50 -8.52
N LYS A 202 -17.67 -5.38 -8.22
CA LYS A 202 -18.46 -4.61 -9.20
C LYS A 202 -17.57 -3.81 -10.17
N ARG A 203 -16.66 -4.52 -10.82
CA ARG A 203 -15.60 -4.05 -11.72
C ARG A 203 -15.43 -4.94 -12.96
N TYR A 204 -16.37 -5.84 -13.19
CA TYR A 204 -16.37 -6.72 -14.34
C TYR A 204 -17.53 -6.36 -15.28
N THR A 205 -17.26 -6.43 -16.59
CA THR A 205 -18.32 -6.41 -17.61
C THR A 205 -19.11 -7.73 -17.58
N VAL A 206 -20.18 -7.82 -18.37
CA VAL A 206 -20.97 -9.06 -18.53
C VAL A 206 -20.11 -10.22 -19.03
N ASP A 207 -19.09 -9.92 -19.84
CA ASP A 207 -18.14 -10.89 -20.39
C ASP A 207 -16.91 -11.13 -19.48
N ARG A 208 -16.96 -10.65 -18.23
CA ARG A 208 -15.90 -10.74 -17.22
C ARG A 208 -14.59 -10.06 -17.65
N GLU A 209 -14.68 -8.96 -18.38
CA GLU A 209 -13.53 -8.09 -18.63
C GLU A 209 -13.34 -7.16 -17.42
N LEU A 210 -12.13 -7.12 -16.88
CA LEU A 210 -11.80 -6.25 -15.75
C LEU A 210 -11.83 -4.77 -16.19
N GLU A 211 -12.53 -3.92 -15.44
CA GLU A 211 -12.68 -2.49 -15.71
C GLU A 211 -11.31 -1.80 -15.79
N ASN A 212 -11.09 -0.95 -16.81
CA ASN A 212 -9.93 -0.07 -16.86
C ASN A 212 -10.16 1.16 -15.97
N PRO A 213 -9.14 1.65 -15.22
CA PRO A 213 -7.73 1.24 -15.19
C PRO A 213 -7.41 0.18 -14.11
N LEU A 214 -8.39 -0.60 -13.66
CA LEU A 214 -8.21 -1.48 -12.50
C LEU A 214 -7.25 -2.65 -12.79
N ALA A 215 -6.51 -3.09 -11.78
CA ALA A 215 -5.51 -4.16 -11.89
C ALA A 215 -5.63 -5.21 -10.76
N ALA A 216 -6.74 -5.20 -10.02
CA ALA A 216 -7.03 -6.15 -8.97
C ALA A 216 -8.47 -6.67 -9.11
N VAL A 217 -8.72 -7.93 -8.80
CA VAL A 217 -10.02 -8.60 -9.04
C VAL A 217 -11.11 -8.18 -8.07
N GLN A 218 -10.74 -7.65 -6.90
CA GLN A 218 -11.67 -7.20 -5.85
C GLN A 218 -11.14 -5.95 -5.14
N MET A 219 -12.04 -5.16 -4.58
CA MET A 219 -11.68 -3.95 -3.82
C MET A 219 -10.90 -4.34 -2.56
N GLY A 220 -9.71 -3.78 -2.39
CA GLY A 220 -8.87 -4.03 -1.22
C GLY A 220 -7.94 -5.25 -1.34
N LEU A 221 -7.86 -5.88 -2.51
CA LEU A 221 -6.82 -6.85 -2.86
C LEU A 221 -5.68 -6.20 -3.66
N ILE A 222 -4.49 -6.79 -3.57
CA ILE A 222 -3.34 -6.37 -4.39
C ILE A 222 -3.52 -6.87 -5.84
N TYR A 223 -3.73 -8.17 -6.05
CA TYR A 223 -3.90 -8.77 -7.39
C TYR A 223 -5.18 -9.60 -7.50
N VAL A 224 -5.13 -10.84 -6.99
CA VAL A 224 -6.17 -11.87 -7.15
C VAL A 224 -6.66 -12.37 -5.81
N ASN A 225 -7.80 -13.05 -5.80
CA ASN A 225 -8.30 -13.72 -4.61
C ASN A 225 -7.53 -15.04 -4.39
N PRO A 226 -6.92 -15.27 -3.21
CA PRO A 226 -6.13 -16.47 -2.94
C PRO A 226 -6.95 -17.78 -2.94
N GLU A 227 -8.26 -17.70 -2.74
CA GLU A 227 -9.18 -18.85 -2.77
C GLU A 227 -9.72 -19.13 -4.19
N GLY A 228 -9.26 -18.36 -5.18
CA GLY A 228 -9.76 -18.39 -6.55
C GLY A 228 -10.91 -17.42 -6.80
N PRO A 229 -11.38 -17.30 -8.04
CA PRO A 229 -12.28 -16.23 -8.45
C PRO A 229 -13.59 -16.25 -7.66
N ASN A 230 -13.87 -15.18 -6.92
CA ASN A 230 -15.04 -15.05 -6.03
C ASN A 230 -15.12 -16.16 -4.96
N GLY A 231 -13.96 -16.65 -4.49
CA GLY A 231 -13.86 -17.74 -3.52
C GLY A 231 -14.11 -19.13 -4.10
N ASN A 232 -14.21 -19.26 -5.43
CA ASN A 232 -14.32 -20.56 -6.09
C ASN A 232 -12.93 -21.14 -6.36
N PRO A 233 -12.57 -22.30 -5.78
CA PRO A 233 -11.23 -22.89 -5.88
C PRO A 233 -10.98 -23.60 -7.22
N ASP A 234 -11.20 -22.88 -8.33
CA ASP A 234 -10.84 -23.31 -9.69
C ASP A 234 -9.48 -22.70 -10.07
N PRO A 235 -8.39 -23.50 -10.08
CA PRO A 235 -7.06 -23.00 -10.38
C PRO A 235 -6.88 -22.55 -11.84
N VAL A 236 -7.64 -23.10 -12.78
CA VAL A 236 -7.56 -22.69 -14.20
C VAL A 236 -8.24 -21.34 -14.39
N ALA A 237 -9.35 -21.11 -13.70
CA ALA A 237 -9.99 -19.80 -13.67
C ALA A 237 -9.10 -18.77 -12.94
N ALA A 238 -8.50 -19.13 -11.80
CA ALA A 238 -7.55 -18.28 -11.07
C ALA A 238 -6.35 -17.89 -11.94
N ALA A 239 -5.81 -18.80 -12.75
CA ALA A 239 -4.70 -18.52 -13.65
C ALA A 239 -5.02 -17.44 -14.71
N LYS A 240 -6.29 -17.29 -15.10
CA LYS A 240 -6.72 -16.20 -16.01
C LYS A 240 -6.70 -14.86 -15.28
N ASP A 241 -7.25 -14.81 -14.07
CA ASP A 241 -7.23 -13.62 -13.21
C ASP A 241 -5.79 -13.22 -12.87
N ILE A 242 -4.89 -14.19 -12.62
CA ILE A 242 -3.46 -13.94 -12.37
C ILE A 242 -2.81 -13.29 -13.59
N ARG A 243 -2.97 -13.89 -14.78
CA ARG A 243 -2.37 -13.35 -16.00
C ARG A 243 -2.87 -11.93 -16.29
N GLU A 244 -4.17 -11.71 -16.18
CA GLU A 244 -4.77 -10.40 -16.45
C GLU A 244 -4.26 -9.32 -15.47
N THR A 245 -4.29 -9.61 -14.17
CA THR A 245 -3.89 -8.62 -13.14
C THR A 245 -2.40 -8.32 -13.21
N PHE A 246 -1.54 -9.34 -13.31
CA PHE A 246 -0.10 -9.13 -13.43
C PHE A 246 0.29 -8.41 -14.73
N ALA A 247 -0.36 -8.70 -15.86
CA ALA A 247 -0.11 -7.98 -17.11
C ALA A 247 -0.42 -6.48 -16.98
N ARG A 248 -1.52 -6.12 -16.30
CA ARG A 248 -1.84 -4.72 -15.99
C ARG A 248 -0.84 -4.07 -15.04
N MET A 249 -0.05 -4.87 -14.31
CA MET A 249 1.03 -4.42 -13.43
C MET A 249 2.43 -4.59 -14.04
N ALA A 250 2.52 -4.62 -15.37
CA ALA A 250 3.77 -4.70 -16.14
C ALA A 250 4.55 -6.01 -16.04
N MET A 251 3.90 -7.10 -15.61
CA MET A 251 4.55 -8.41 -15.51
C MET A 251 4.03 -9.34 -16.60
N ASN A 252 4.94 -9.93 -17.37
CA ASN A 252 4.65 -11.00 -18.33
C ASN A 252 4.58 -12.38 -17.63
N ASP A 253 4.21 -13.42 -18.38
CA ASP A 253 4.05 -14.78 -17.82
C ASP A 253 5.30 -15.32 -17.11
N GLU A 254 6.53 -15.05 -17.61
CA GLU A 254 7.77 -15.48 -16.96
C GLU A 254 7.99 -14.74 -15.63
N GLU A 255 7.80 -13.41 -15.64
CA GLU A 255 7.95 -12.57 -14.46
C GLU A 255 6.90 -12.91 -13.39
N THR A 256 5.66 -13.16 -13.80
CA THR A 256 4.56 -13.57 -12.90
C THR A 256 4.88 -14.88 -12.19
N VAL A 257 5.32 -15.90 -12.93
CA VAL A 257 5.66 -17.19 -12.32
C VAL A 257 6.85 -17.05 -11.38
N ALA A 258 7.88 -16.28 -11.76
CA ALA A 258 9.04 -16.04 -10.92
C ALA A 258 8.68 -15.32 -9.61
N LEU A 259 7.80 -14.31 -9.66
CA LEU A 259 7.38 -13.54 -8.49
C LEU A 259 6.50 -14.32 -7.52
N ILE A 260 5.63 -15.21 -8.02
CA ILE A 260 4.75 -16.01 -7.15
C ILE A 260 5.52 -17.17 -6.52
N ALA A 261 6.44 -17.79 -7.26
CA ALA A 261 7.18 -18.96 -6.81
C ALA A 261 8.39 -18.63 -5.90
N GLY A 262 9.02 -17.47 -6.09
CA GLY A 262 10.15 -16.99 -5.29
C GLY A 262 9.72 -16.41 -3.95
#